data_AF-A0AA86SJG0-F1
#
_entry.id   AF-A0AA86SJG0-F1
#
_cell.length_a   1.000
_cell.length_b   1.000
_cell.length_c   1.000
_cell.angle_alpha   90.00
_cell.angle_beta   90.00
_cell.angle_gamma   90.00
#
_symmetry.space_group_name_H-M   'P 1'
#
loop_
_entity.id
_entity.type
_entity.pdbx_description
1 polymer ?
#
loop_
_entity_poly.entity_id
_entity_poly.type
_entity_poly.pdbx_seq_one_letter_code
_entity_poly.pdbx_strand_id
1 'polypeptide(L)'
;MAVISCILRCYIRFIRKVNDKKGMEGQEETRKAFDFMLNCVGADIASGPVWMEYIAFLKSLPAINGQEESHRMTTVRKVYQKAIVTPTHHIEQLWKDYENFENSVSRQLAKGLISEYQPKYNSARAVYRERKKYVDEIDWNMLAEEMQWIAWKRLLSFEK
;
A
#
# COMPACT_ATOMS: atom_id res chain seq x y z
N MET A 1 8.79 -14.00 -0.17
CA MET A 1 7.81 -12.94 -0.49
C MET A 1 6.50 -13.45 -1.08
N ALA A 2 6.52 -14.35 -2.06
CA ALA A 2 5.29 -14.85 -2.71
C ALA A 2 4.28 -15.45 -1.72
N VAL A 3 4.75 -16.18 -0.70
CA VAL A 3 3.90 -16.83 0.31
C VAL A 3 3.23 -15.82 1.25
N ILE A 4 3.97 -14.84 1.78
CA ILE A 4 3.40 -13.79 2.64
C ILE A 4 2.37 -12.96 1.85
N SER A 5 2.73 -12.53 0.65
CA SER A 5 1.82 -11.79 -0.25
C SER A 5 0.56 -12.63 -0.61
N CYS A 6 0.68 -13.95 -0.75
CA CYS A 6 -0.44 -14.85 -1.03
C CYS A 6 -1.36 -15.04 0.18
N ILE A 7 -0.80 -15.30 1.37
CA ILE A 7 -1.55 -15.49 2.62
C ILE A 7 -2.34 -14.23 2.95
N LEU A 8 -1.73 -13.05 2.78
CA LEU A 8 -2.39 -11.76 3.03
C LEU A 8 -3.54 -11.51 2.06
N ARG A 9 -3.35 -11.78 0.77
CA ARG A 9 -4.45 -11.69 -0.21
C ARG A 9 -5.59 -12.65 0.13
N CYS A 10 -5.28 -13.87 0.55
CA CYS A 10 -6.29 -14.83 1.02
C CYS A 10 -7.03 -14.31 2.26
N TYR A 11 -6.32 -13.69 3.21
CA TYR A 11 -6.89 -13.09 4.41
C TYR A 11 -7.84 -11.93 4.08
N ILE A 12 -7.44 -10.98 3.22
CA ILE A 12 -8.32 -9.86 2.83
C ILE A 12 -9.56 -10.36 2.11
N ARG A 13 -9.41 -11.30 1.17
CA ARG A 13 -10.55 -11.91 0.47
C ARG A 13 -11.50 -12.59 1.45
N PHE A 14 -10.97 -13.30 2.44
CA PHE A 14 -11.77 -13.93 3.48
C PHE A 14 -12.53 -12.89 4.33
N ILE A 15 -11.83 -11.88 4.87
CA ILE A 15 -12.44 -10.83 5.70
C ILE A 15 -13.54 -10.10 4.94
N ARG A 16 -13.28 -9.70 3.68
CA ARG A 16 -14.28 -9.05 2.83
C ARG A 16 -15.50 -9.93 2.64
N LYS A 17 -15.32 -11.21 2.30
CA LYS A 17 -16.42 -12.16 2.08
C LYS A 17 -17.26 -12.37 3.34
N VAL A 18 -16.64 -12.46 4.51
CA VAL A 18 -17.32 -12.66 5.80
C VAL A 18 -18.10 -11.41 6.21
N ASN A 19 -17.58 -10.22 5.89
CA ASN A 19 -18.13 -8.96 6.35
C ASN A 19 -19.08 -8.27 5.36
N ASP A 20 -19.14 -8.73 4.11
CA ASP A 20 -19.93 -8.11 3.03
C ASP A 20 -21.42 -7.91 3.40
N LYS A 21 -21.99 -8.86 4.15
CA LYS A 21 -23.40 -8.83 4.56
C LYS A 21 -23.68 -8.08 5.86
N LYS A 22 -22.66 -7.56 6.53
CA LYS A 22 -22.77 -6.93 7.87
C LYS A 22 -22.93 -5.40 7.81
N GLY A 23 -23.15 -4.82 6.64
CA GLY A 23 -23.36 -3.38 6.48
C GLY A 23 -22.19 -2.55 7.05
N MET A 24 -22.51 -1.48 7.79
CA MET A 24 -21.51 -0.55 8.34
C MET A 24 -20.50 -1.21 9.29
N GLU A 25 -20.95 -2.15 10.14
CA GLU A 25 -20.06 -2.88 11.05
C GLU A 25 -19.04 -3.72 10.26
N GLY A 26 -19.51 -4.40 9.20
CA GLY A 26 -18.64 -5.14 8.30
C GLY A 26 -17.59 -4.28 7.60
N GLN A 27 -17.96 -3.06 7.21
CA GLN A 27 -17.04 -2.09 6.59
C GLN A 27 -15.97 -1.62 7.58
N GLU A 28 -16.36 -1.35 8.83
CA GLU A 28 -15.45 -0.98 9.93
C GLU A 28 -14.42 -2.08 10.20
N GLU A 29 -14.88 -3.32 10.38
CA GLU A 29 -13.99 -4.46 10.63
C GLU A 29 -13.07 -4.75 9.44
N THR A 30 -13.57 -4.58 8.21
CA THR A 30 -12.75 -4.70 7.00
C THR A 30 -11.66 -3.62 6.96
N ARG A 31 -11.98 -2.38 7.35
CA ARG A 31 -10.99 -1.30 7.44
C ARG A 31 -9.92 -1.59 8.48
N LYS A 32 -10.32 -2.02 9.68
CA LYS A 32 -9.37 -2.44 10.73
C LYS A 32 -8.46 -3.57 10.27
N ALA A 33 -8.98 -4.52 9.49
CA ALA A 33 -8.18 -5.61 8.93
C ALA A 33 -7.14 -5.10 7.90
N PHE A 34 -7.50 -4.14 7.04
CA PHE A 34 -6.54 -3.49 6.15
C PHE A 34 -5.47 -2.72 6.93
N ASP A 35 -5.87 -1.92 7.92
CA ASP A 35 -4.94 -1.13 8.74
C ASP A 35 -3.97 -2.06 9.52
N PHE A 36 -4.49 -3.13 10.12
CA PHE A 36 -3.67 -4.15 10.78
C PHE A 36 -2.67 -4.79 9.81
N MET A 37 -3.13 -5.19 8.62
CA MET A 37 -2.25 -5.76 7.61
C MET A 37 -1.12 -4.81 7.20
N LEU A 38 -1.48 -3.56 6.92
CA LEU A 38 -0.52 -2.55 6.50
C LEU A 38 0.44 -2.15 7.63
N ASN A 39 0.04 -2.29 8.89
CA ASN A 39 0.97 -2.16 10.02
C ASN A 39 1.97 -3.33 10.09
N CYS A 40 1.55 -4.55 9.75
CA CYS A 40 2.43 -5.72 9.76
C CYS A 40 3.36 -5.79 8.54
N VAL A 41 2.85 -5.48 7.35
CA VAL A 41 3.56 -5.74 6.08
C VAL A 41 3.60 -4.53 5.14
N GLY A 42 3.16 -3.35 5.58
CA GLY A 42 3.17 -2.15 4.74
C GLY A 42 4.57 -1.83 4.24
N ALA A 43 5.61 -2.07 5.04
CA ALA A 43 7.00 -1.85 4.68
C ALA A 43 7.57 -2.87 3.66
N ASP A 44 6.86 -3.98 3.41
CA ASP A 44 7.27 -5.01 2.46
C ASP A 44 7.23 -4.47 1.02
N ILE A 45 8.27 -4.76 0.24
CA ILE A 45 8.38 -4.30 -1.15
C ILE A 45 7.23 -4.79 -2.04
N ALA A 46 6.60 -5.91 -1.69
CA ALA A 46 5.47 -6.52 -2.36
C ALA A 46 4.10 -6.11 -1.78
N SER A 47 4.04 -5.11 -0.89
CA SER A 47 2.79 -4.63 -0.27
C SER A 47 1.92 -3.77 -1.19
N GLY A 48 2.44 -3.31 -2.33
CA GLY A 48 1.74 -2.45 -3.30
C GLY A 48 0.29 -2.86 -3.62
N PRO A 49 0.00 -4.14 -3.93
CA PRO A 49 -1.36 -4.62 -4.17
C PRO A 49 -2.31 -4.43 -2.99
N VAL A 50 -1.82 -4.55 -1.74
CA VAL A 50 -2.64 -4.34 -0.54
C VAL A 50 -3.09 -2.88 -0.44
N TRP A 51 -2.18 -1.94 -0.71
CA TRP A 51 -2.51 -0.51 -0.76
C TRP A 51 -3.58 -0.22 -1.82
N MET A 52 -3.40 -0.75 -3.04
CA MET A 52 -4.34 -0.56 -4.13
C MET A 52 -5.72 -1.15 -3.81
N GLU A 53 -5.78 -2.37 -3.26
CA GLU A 53 -7.03 -2.99 -2.82
C GLU A 53 -7.72 -2.19 -1.70
N TYR A 54 -6.95 -1.64 -0.75
CA TYR A 54 -7.50 -0.83 0.33
C TYR A 54 -8.11 0.48 -0.20
N ILE A 55 -7.39 1.17 -1.08
CA ILE A 55 -7.86 2.39 -1.73
C ILE A 55 -9.13 2.11 -2.55
N ALA A 56 -9.14 1.01 -3.31
CA ALA A 56 -10.33 0.59 -4.07
C ALA A 56 -11.53 0.30 -3.16
N PHE A 57 -11.29 -0.40 -2.04
CA PHE A 57 -12.32 -0.64 -1.03
C PHE A 57 -12.88 0.66 -0.46
N LEU A 58 -12.03 1.60 -0.04
CA LEU A 58 -12.47 2.88 0.51
C LEU A 58 -13.26 3.71 -0.50
N LYS A 59 -12.85 3.72 -1.78
CA LYS A 59 -13.60 4.39 -2.85
C LYS A 59 -14.95 3.73 -3.14
N SER A 60 -15.09 2.43 -2.89
CA SER A 60 -16.34 1.69 -3.12
C SER A 60 -17.39 1.85 -2.01
N LEU A 61 -16.99 2.35 -0.83
CA LEU A 61 -17.91 2.56 0.28
C LEU A 61 -18.99 3.59 -0.12
N PRO A 62 -20.27 3.34 0.16
CA PRO A 62 -21.34 4.28 -0.18
C PRO A 62 -21.16 5.62 0.55
N ALA A 63 -21.56 6.71 -0.09
CA ALA A 63 -21.69 8.03 0.51
C ALA A 63 -23.06 8.60 0.11
N ILE A 64 -23.92 8.85 1.10
CA ILE A 64 -25.33 9.22 0.89
C ILE A 64 -25.45 10.73 0.63
N ASN A 65 -24.52 11.52 1.17
CA ASN A 65 -24.54 12.98 1.08
C ASN A 65 -23.12 13.54 0.87
N GLY A 66 -23.05 14.85 0.59
CA GLY A 66 -21.78 15.54 0.33
C GLY A 66 -20.80 15.57 1.52
N GLN A 67 -21.29 15.49 2.77
CA GLN A 67 -20.42 15.44 3.95
C GLN A 67 -19.72 14.08 4.05
N GLU A 68 -20.45 12.98 3.86
CA GLU A 68 -19.91 11.63 3.80
C GLU A 68 -18.93 11.47 2.63
N GLU A 69 -19.25 12.07 1.47
CA GLU A 69 -18.36 12.09 0.31
C GLU A 69 -17.02 12.77 0.64
N SER A 70 -17.09 13.95 1.26
CA SER A 70 -15.90 14.71 1.68
C SER A 70 -15.07 13.94 2.72
N HIS A 71 -15.72 13.26 3.66
CA HIS A 71 -15.05 12.41 4.64
C HIS A 71 -14.36 11.21 3.96
N ARG A 72 -15.06 10.53 3.04
CA ARG A 72 -14.51 9.41 2.26
C ARG A 72 -13.28 9.84 1.47
N MET A 73 -13.37 10.97 0.76
CA MET A 73 -12.25 11.54 0.00
C MET A 73 -11.06 11.91 0.90
N THR A 74 -11.32 12.44 2.09
CA THR A 74 -10.27 12.72 3.08
C THR A 74 -9.58 11.44 3.56
N THR A 75 -10.33 10.37 3.79
CA THR A 75 -9.78 9.07 4.19
C THR A 75 -8.97 8.42 3.07
N VAL A 76 -9.50 8.42 1.84
CA VAL A 76 -8.77 7.93 0.64
C VAL A 76 -7.47 8.68 0.45
N ARG A 77 -7.48 10.01 0.58
CA ARG A 77 -6.27 10.85 0.51
C ARG A 77 -5.20 10.42 1.51
N LYS A 78 -5.58 10.24 2.79
CA LYS A 78 -4.65 9.81 3.84
C LYS A 78 -3.98 8.48 3.50
N VAL A 79 -4.74 7.53 2.92
CA VAL A 79 -4.19 6.23 2.53
C VAL A 79 -3.25 6.35 1.32
N TYR A 80 -3.61 7.13 0.30
CA TYR A 80 -2.69 7.41 -0.82
C TYR A 80 -1.38 8.03 -0.32
N GLN A 81 -1.47 9.04 0.54
CA GLN A 81 -0.30 9.75 1.06
C GLN A 81 0.65 8.84 1.84
N LYS A 82 0.12 7.82 2.53
CA LYS A 82 0.94 6.75 3.14
C LYS A 82 1.53 5.82 2.07
N ALA A 83 0.73 5.40 1.10
CA ALA A 83 1.16 4.46 0.06
C ALA A 83 2.29 5.03 -0.81
N ILE A 84 2.22 6.30 -1.22
CA ILE A 84 3.21 6.94 -2.12
C ILE A 84 4.55 7.24 -1.45
N VAL A 85 4.62 7.17 -0.12
CA VAL A 85 5.87 7.29 0.65
C VAL A 85 6.41 5.93 1.10
N THR A 86 5.78 4.84 0.68
CA THR A 86 6.17 3.46 1.01
C THR A 86 6.95 2.83 -0.15
N PRO A 87 8.20 2.36 0.05
CA PRO A 87 9.02 1.76 -1.00
C PRO A 87 8.50 0.38 -1.48
N THR A 88 7.59 0.38 -2.47
CA THR A 88 6.97 -0.85 -3.02
C THR A 88 7.15 -0.98 -4.54
N HIS A 89 6.95 -2.19 -5.07
CA HIS A 89 6.94 -2.46 -6.51
C HIS A 89 5.98 -1.58 -7.32
N HIS A 90 4.90 -1.09 -6.69
CA HIS A 90 3.84 -0.34 -7.37
C HIS A 90 3.94 1.17 -7.11
N ILE A 91 5.06 1.67 -6.56
CA ILE A 91 5.18 3.06 -6.14
C ILE A 91 4.92 4.07 -7.26
N GLU A 92 5.34 3.79 -8.49
CA GLU A 92 5.10 4.68 -9.65
C GLU A 92 3.62 4.69 -10.06
N GLN A 93 2.96 3.53 -10.02
CA GLN A 93 1.52 3.42 -10.29
C GLN A 93 0.69 4.15 -9.21
N LEU A 94 1.04 3.94 -7.94
CA LEU A 94 0.40 4.61 -6.81
C LEU A 94 0.55 6.14 -6.88
N TRP A 95 1.71 6.63 -7.31
CA TRP A 95 1.94 8.06 -7.53
C TRP A 95 1.04 8.62 -8.64
N LYS A 96 1.01 7.97 -9.80
CA LYS A 96 0.14 8.37 -10.93
C LYS A 96 -1.34 8.40 -10.52
N ASP A 97 -1.78 7.40 -9.77
CA ASP A 97 -3.16 7.31 -9.30
C ASP A 97 -3.49 8.36 -8.24
N TYR A 98 -2.52 8.73 -7.40
CA TYR A 98 -2.65 9.85 -6.45
C TYR A 98 -2.80 11.19 -7.17
N GLU A 99 -1.98 11.46 -8.19
CA GLU A 99 -2.09 12.69 -8.99
C GLU A 99 -3.47 12.79 -9.66
N ASN A 100 -3.94 11.69 -10.26
CA ASN A 100 -5.27 11.61 -10.87
C ASN A 100 -6.37 11.85 -9.83
N PHE A 101 -6.24 11.24 -8.66
CA PHE A 101 -7.18 11.39 -7.55
C PHE A 101 -7.27 12.86 -7.11
N GLU A 102 -6.15 13.52 -6.79
CA GLU A 102 -6.18 14.90 -6.32
C GLU A 102 -6.75 15.86 -7.38
N ASN A 103 -6.39 15.66 -8.66
CA ASN A 103 -6.93 16.45 -9.76
C ASN A 103 -8.44 16.25 -9.95
N SER A 104 -8.96 15.05 -9.66
CA SER A 104 -10.39 14.76 -9.71
C SER A 104 -11.17 15.38 -8.55
N VAL A 105 -10.55 15.51 -7.38
CA VAL A 105 -11.19 16.11 -6.19
C VAL A 105 -11.19 17.64 -6.28
N SER A 106 -10.03 18.25 -6.54
CA SER A 106 -9.91 19.69 -6.76
C SER A 106 -8.58 20.04 -7.42
N ARG A 107 -8.62 20.49 -8.68
CA ARG A 107 -7.42 20.93 -9.41
C ARG A 107 -6.67 22.07 -8.70
N GLN A 108 -7.40 22.95 -8.01
CA GLN A 108 -6.80 24.07 -7.29
C GLN A 108 -5.95 23.58 -6.10
N LEU A 109 -6.48 22.63 -5.32
CA LEU A 109 -5.75 22.04 -4.18
C LEU A 109 -4.67 21.06 -4.63
N ALA A 110 -4.91 20.33 -5.73
CA ALA A 110 -4.02 19.30 -6.24
C ALA A 110 -2.59 19.81 -6.46
N LYS A 111 -2.42 21.01 -7.03
CA LYS A 111 -1.08 21.58 -7.30
C LYS A 111 -0.22 21.68 -6.04
N GLY A 112 -0.81 22.13 -4.93
CA GLY A 112 -0.10 22.24 -3.65
C GLY A 112 0.24 20.87 -3.06
N LEU A 113 -0.75 19.97 -3.00
CA LEU A 113 -0.59 18.63 -2.42
C LEU A 113 0.40 17.76 -3.21
N ILE A 114 0.35 17.81 -4.54
CA ILE A 114 1.29 17.08 -5.40
C ILE A 114 2.70 17.65 -5.21
N SER A 115 2.87 18.97 -5.22
CA SER A 115 4.17 19.60 -4.99
C SER A 115 4.77 19.25 -3.62
N GLU A 116 3.93 19.15 -2.57
CA GLU A 116 4.37 18.79 -1.22
C GLU A 116 4.86 17.34 -1.13
N TYR A 117 4.17 16.42 -1.82
CA TYR A 117 4.47 14.99 -1.74
C TYR A 117 5.47 14.49 -2.79
N GLN A 118 5.69 15.23 -3.88
CA GLN A 118 6.66 14.90 -4.92
C GLN A 118 8.06 14.54 -4.37
N PRO A 119 8.70 15.34 -3.48
CA PRO A 119 10.00 14.97 -2.92
C PRO A 119 9.94 13.71 -2.03
N LYS A 120 8.84 13.52 -1.29
CA LYS A 120 8.65 12.33 -0.42
C LYS A 120 8.53 11.06 -1.27
N TYR A 121 7.74 11.11 -2.34
CA TYR A 121 7.64 10.04 -3.34
C TYR A 121 8.98 9.76 -4.01
N ASN A 122 9.71 10.80 -4.45
CA ASN A 122 11.01 10.63 -5.09
C ASN A 122 12.01 9.89 -4.17
N SER A 123 12.01 10.24 -2.88
CA SER A 123 12.82 9.55 -1.85
C SER A 123 12.40 8.08 -1.71
N ALA A 124 11.11 7.80 -1.51
CA ALA A 124 10.61 6.43 -1.40
C ALA A 124 10.90 5.59 -2.65
N ARG A 125 10.86 6.19 -3.85
CA ARG A 125 11.20 5.54 -5.11
C ARG A 125 12.70 5.23 -5.21
N ALA A 126 13.57 6.11 -4.71
CA ALA A 126 15.00 5.85 -4.66
C ALA A 126 15.31 4.67 -3.73
N VAL A 127 14.73 4.67 -2.51
CA VAL A 127 14.86 3.55 -1.56
C VAL A 127 14.35 2.24 -2.17
N TYR A 128 13.20 2.27 -2.86
CA TYR A 128 12.67 1.10 -3.55
C TYR A 128 13.67 0.53 -4.57
N ARG A 129 14.24 1.40 -5.42
CA ARG A 129 15.20 0.99 -6.45
C ARG A 129 16.46 0.36 -5.86
N GLU A 130 16.90 0.86 -4.72
CA GLU A 130 18.06 0.30 -4.01
C GLU A 130 17.72 -1.04 -3.35
N ARG A 131 16.64 -1.09 -2.57
CA ARG A 131 16.15 -2.32 -1.93
C ARG A 131 15.93 -3.46 -2.92
N LYS A 132 15.35 -3.15 -4.08
CA LYS A 132 15.06 -4.14 -5.13
C LYS A 132 16.32 -4.91 -5.58
N LYS A 133 17.49 -4.26 -5.62
CA LYS A 133 18.75 -4.91 -6.02
C LYS A 133 19.09 -6.09 -5.10
N TYR A 134 18.93 -5.89 -3.80
CA TYR A 134 19.20 -6.94 -2.79
C TYR A 134 18.12 -8.01 -2.78
N VAL A 135 16.85 -7.61 -2.97
CA VAL A 135 15.73 -8.56 -2.99
C VAL A 135 15.77 -9.49 -4.20
N ASP A 136 16.21 -8.99 -5.36
CA ASP A 136 16.34 -9.78 -6.59
C ASP A 136 17.50 -10.79 -6.51
N GLU A 137 18.49 -10.59 -5.62
CA GLU A 137 19.57 -11.57 -5.36
C GLU A 137 19.09 -12.79 -4.54
N ILE A 138 17.92 -12.71 -3.90
CA ILE A 138 17.39 -13.78 -3.04
C ILE A 138 16.52 -14.72 -3.87
N ASP A 139 16.90 -16.00 -3.93
CA ASP A 139 16.02 -17.04 -4.48
C ASP A 139 14.97 -17.45 -3.43
N TRP A 140 13.73 -17.03 -3.66
CA TRP A 140 12.62 -17.25 -2.74
C TRP A 140 12.07 -18.68 -2.72
N ASN A 141 12.51 -19.54 -3.64
CA ASN A 141 12.06 -20.93 -3.76
C ASN A 141 13.08 -21.94 -3.21
N MET A 142 14.26 -21.46 -2.80
CA MET A 142 15.32 -22.30 -2.28
C MET A 142 15.28 -22.36 -0.75
N LEU A 143 15.69 -23.50 -0.19
CA LEU A 143 15.86 -23.64 1.26
C LEU A 143 17.09 -22.85 1.73
N ALA A 144 17.20 -22.64 3.05
CA ALA A 144 18.31 -21.91 3.64
C ALA A 144 19.63 -22.67 3.49
N GLU A 145 20.36 -22.39 2.41
CA GLU A 145 21.72 -22.86 2.15
C GLU A 145 22.78 -21.76 2.40
N GLU A 146 24.05 -22.13 2.47
CA GLU A 146 25.15 -21.22 2.82
C GLU A 146 25.29 -20.01 1.87
N MET A 147 24.96 -20.20 0.58
CA MET A 147 24.98 -19.13 -0.42
C MET A 147 23.82 -18.13 -0.23
N GLN A 148 22.66 -18.60 0.24
CA GLN A 148 21.49 -17.74 0.55
C GLN A 148 21.76 -16.81 1.73
N TRP A 149 22.43 -17.32 2.75
CA TRP A 149 22.75 -16.58 3.97
C TRP A 149 23.50 -15.27 3.71
N ILE A 150 24.40 -15.26 2.72
CA ILE A 150 25.16 -14.05 2.33
C ILE A 150 24.22 -12.98 1.74
N ALA A 151 23.31 -13.37 0.85
CA ALA A 151 22.32 -12.45 0.27
C ALA A 151 21.41 -11.86 1.36
N TRP A 152 20.93 -12.70 2.28
CA TRP A 152 20.13 -12.25 3.44
C TRP A 152 20.90 -11.28 4.35
N LYS A 153 22.19 -11.53 4.61
CA LYS A 153 23.05 -10.62 5.39
C LYS A 153 23.20 -9.25 4.74
N ARG A 154 23.32 -9.19 3.41
CA ARG A 154 23.42 -7.93 2.67
C ARG A 154 22.13 -7.13 2.80
N LEU A 155 20.98 -7.77 2.60
CA LEU A 155 19.67 -7.13 2.77
C LEU A 155 19.47 -6.59 4.20
N LEU A 156 19.77 -7.41 5.22
CA LEU A 156 19.65 -6.97 6.63
C LEU A 156 20.59 -5.83 6.98
N SER A 157 21.79 -5.79 6.37
CA SER A 157 22.73 -4.69 6.57
C SER A 157 22.26 -3.40 5.92
N PHE A 158 21.53 -3.48 4.80
CA PHE A 158 20.91 -2.32 4.15
C PHE A 158 19.75 -1.72 4.96
N GLU A 159 18.98 -2.54 5.69
CA GLU A 159 17.85 -2.08 6.49
C GLU A 159 18.22 -1.59 7.91
N LYS A 160 19.50 -1.67 8.31
CA LYS A 160 20.01 -1.14 9.59
C LYS A 160 20.23 0.36 9.53
#